data_AF-A0A8T4YNY0-F1
#
_entry.id   AF-A0A8T4YNY0-F1
#
_cell.length_a   1.000
_cell.length_b   1.000
_cell.length_c   1.000
_cell.angle_alpha   90.00
_cell.angle_beta   90.00
_cell.angle_gamma   90.00
#
_symmetry.space_group_name_H-M   'P 1'
#
loop_
_entity.id
_entity.type
_entity.pdbx_description
1 polymer ?
#
loop_
_entity_poly.entity_id
_entity_poly.type
_entity_poly.pdbx_seq_one_letter_code
_entity_poly.pdbx_strand_id
1 'polypeptide(L)'
;LILIIVFGLYFGTRALLGGVEYPLLAVSSESMFPTLNIGDLIIVQKIDPAQIYADPINGDILVYKREEDLIVHRAISATYKGSGVWQITTRGDRYPTGPGETWPSTQLVGKVIARIPAIGNIPLFLHSEKNVYILFIALIIIFIILMLPFSSKSEEKLSKKEEKTTNEQKHFSKISRKLIFYIILNVILVGLIIFSLWGSLPFWQPGAGTRKPPEGRLVTVYGMFPDVDFHENFQFVGEAYLSLGFLTYQINYEVSGGIRQGLPTFSWFQFFLIILIIYNLLKLYNFLKWKEKKRSGSEVNV
;
A
#
# COMPACT_ATOMS: atom_id res chain seq x y z
N LEU A 1 -13.01 20.93 5.01
CA LEU A 1 -11.60 20.53 5.32
C LEU A 1 -11.20 19.26 4.57
N ILE A 2 -11.88 18.12 4.75
CA ILE A 2 -11.52 16.85 4.07
C ILE A 2 -11.47 17.00 2.54
N LEU A 3 -12.50 17.59 1.92
CA LEU A 3 -12.49 17.84 0.48
C LEU A 3 -11.30 18.69 0.02
N ILE A 4 -10.96 19.74 0.77
CA ILE A 4 -9.80 20.60 0.46
C ILE A 4 -8.50 19.79 0.55
N ILE A 5 -8.35 18.91 1.54
CA ILE A 5 -7.18 18.03 1.67
C ILE A 5 -7.13 17.04 0.50
N VAL A 6 -8.25 16.41 0.15
CA VAL A 6 -8.33 15.44 -0.94
C VAL A 6 -8.01 16.11 -2.29
N PHE A 7 -8.67 17.22 -2.61
CA PHE A 7 -8.39 17.98 -3.83
C PHE A 7 -6.97 18.55 -3.83
N GLY A 8 -6.49 19.07 -2.70
CA GLY A 8 -5.13 19.58 -2.55
C GLY A 8 -4.08 18.50 -2.76
N LEU A 9 -4.27 17.30 -2.22
CA LEU A 9 -3.41 16.14 -2.46
C LEU A 9 -3.47 15.72 -3.93
N TYR A 10 -4.67 15.65 -4.52
CA TYR A 10 -4.82 15.24 -5.93
C TYR A 10 -4.14 16.23 -6.89
N PHE A 11 -4.45 17.52 -6.81
CA PHE A 11 -3.83 18.53 -7.67
C PHE A 11 -2.34 18.74 -7.35
N GLY A 12 -1.96 18.67 -6.07
CA GLY A 12 -0.57 18.76 -5.63
C GLY A 12 0.28 17.62 -6.19
N THR A 13 -0.18 16.37 -6.08
CA THR A 13 0.51 15.20 -6.65
C THR A 13 0.62 15.29 -8.17
N ARG A 14 -0.44 15.72 -8.87
CA ARG A 14 -0.36 15.96 -10.33
C ARG A 14 0.70 16.99 -10.67
N ALA A 15 0.72 18.14 -9.98
CA ALA A 15 1.71 19.19 -10.23
C ALA A 15 3.15 18.69 -9.98
N LEU A 16 3.37 17.99 -8.87
CA LEU A 16 4.68 17.41 -8.52
C LEU A 16 5.16 16.36 -9.54
N LEU A 17 4.24 15.63 -10.16
CA LEU A 17 4.54 14.55 -11.11
C LEU A 17 4.47 15.00 -12.58
N GLY A 18 4.70 16.30 -12.83
CA GLY A 18 4.83 16.86 -14.17
C GLY A 18 3.50 17.11 -14.89
N GLY A 19 2.38 17.15 -14.16
CA GLY A 19 1.05 17.39 -14.72
C GLY A 19 0.41 16.16 -15.37
N VAL A 20 0.91 14.96 -15.07
CA VAL A 20 0.34 13.68 -15.53
C VAL A 20 -1.16 13.59 -15.21
N GLU A 21 -1.93 12.97 -16.09
CA GLU A 21 -3.40 12.86 -15.95
C GLU A 21 -3.78 11.93 -14.78
N TYR A 22 -3.11 10.78 -14.70
CA TYR A 22 -3.39 9.74 -13.72
C TYR A 22 -2.13 9.47 -12.86
N PRO A 23 -1.85 10.29 -11.83
CA PRO A 23 -0.64 10.17 -11.01
C PRO A 23 -0.61 8.92 -10.11
N LEU A 24 -1.80 8.38 -9.79
CA LEU A 24 -1.98 7.23 -8.91
C LEU A 24 -2.95 6.26 -9.59
N LEU A 25 -2.50 5.02 -9.82
CA LEU A 25 -3.30 3.98 -10.47
C LEU A 25 -3.23 2.69 -9.66
N ALA A 26 -4.32 1.92 -9.69
CA ALA A 26 -4.37 0.61 -9.04
C ALA A 26 -4.14 -0.49 -10.06
N VAL A 27 -3.23 -1.42 -9.77
CA VAL A 27 -2.93 -2.54 -10.66
C VAL A 27 -4.03 -3.58 -10.56
N SER A 28 -4.77 -3.82 -11.66
CA SER A 28 -5.94 -4.71 -11.70
C SER A 28 -5.69 -6.09 -12.30
N SER A 29 -4.51 -6.33 -12.90
CA SER A 29 -4.19 -7.55 -13.66
C SER A 29 -2.82 -8.13 -13.32
N GLU A 30 -2.58 -9.38 -13.72
CA GLU A 30 -1.33 -10.12 -13.49
C GLU A 30 -0.31 -9.97 -14.63
N SER A 31 -0.59 -9.13 -15.63
CA SER A 31 0.29 -8.97 -16.81
C SER A 31 1.72 -8.57 -16.45
N MET A 32 1.88 -7.89 -15.31
CA MET A 32 3.14 -7.39 -14.79
C MET A 32 3.72 -8.24 -13.65
N PHE A 33 3.19 -9.44 -13.40
CA PHE A 33 3.81 -10.35 -12.43
C PHE A 33 5.24 -10.73 -12.87
N PRO A 34 6.20 -10.90 -11.96
CA PRO A 34 6.11 -10.65 -10.51
C PRO A 34 6.38 -9.18 -10.12
N THR A 35 6.80 -8.32 -11.06
CA THR A 35 7.21 -6.93 -10.77
C THR A 35 6.12 -6.07 -10.13
N LEU A 36 4.85 -6.22 -10.54
CA LEU A 36 3.69 -5.54 -9.94
C LEU A 36 2.63 -6.55 -9.57
N ASN A 37 2.13 -6.47 -8.34
CA ASN A 37 1.06 -7.32 -7.84
C ASN A 37 -0.31 -6.65 -8.03
N ILE A 38 -1.36 -7.47 -8.14
CA ILE A 38 -2.73 -6.94 -8.13
C ILE A 38 -2.97 -6.23 -6.80
N GLY A 39 -3.52 -5.02 -6.87
CA GLY A 39 -3.78 -4.20 -5.70
C GLY A 39 -2.60 -3.35 -5.24
N ASP A 40 -1.50 -3.34 -5.99
CA ASP A 40 -0.48 -2.31 -5.83
C ASP A 40 -1.04 -0.95 -6.31
N LEU A 41 -0.71 0.11 -5.57
CA LEU A 41 -0.91 1.48 -6.03
C LEU A 41 0.39 1.95 -6.68
N ILE A 42 0.38 2.20 -7.98
CA ILE A 42 1.54 2.70 -8.73
C ILE A 42 1.53 4.22 -8.81
N ILE A 43 2.73 4.82 -8.68
CA ILE A 43 2.95 6.25 -8.84
C ILE A 43 3.48 6.49 -10.25
N VAL A 44 2.75 7.31 -11.01
CA VAL A 44 3.03 7.60 -12.41
C VAL A 44 3.51 9.03 -12.54
N GLN A 45 4.57 9.25 -13.31
CA GLN A 45 5.12 10.56 -13.62
C GLN A 45 5.05 10.81 -15.12
N LYS A 46 4.82 12.07 -15.51
CA LYS A 46 4.93 12.47 -16.91
C LYS A 46 6.38 12.29 -17.39
N ILE A 47 6.55 11.75 -18.60
CA ILE A 47 7.85 11.57 -19.24
C ILE A 47 7.77 12.03 -20.70
N ASP A 48 8.85 12.61 -21.21
CA ASP A 48 9.00 12.88 -22.64
C ASP A 48 9.28 11.54 -23.36
N PRO A 49 8.54 11.20 -24.43
CA PRO A 49 8.81 10.00 -25.23
C PRO A 49 10.27 9.81 -25.65
N ALA A 50 11.02 10.90 -25.87
CA ALA A 50 12.44 10.84 -26.22
C ALA A 50 13.36 10.42 -25.07
N GLN A 51 12.89 10.47 -23.82
CA GLN A 51 13.63 10.08 -22.62
C GLN A 51 13.32 8.65 -22.14
N ILE A 52 12.44 7.94 -22.84
CA ILE A 52 12.05 6.58 -22.49
C ILE A 52 13.23 5.65 -22.70
N TYR A 53 13.60 4.94 -21.63
CA TYR A 53 14.54 3.85 -21.75
C TYR A 53 13.79 2.59 -22.17
N ALA A 54 14.07 2.10 -23.39
CA ALA A 54 13.46 0.89 -23.92
C ALA A 54 14.51 -0.22 -24.00
N ASP A 55 14.28 -1.30 -23.26
CA ASP A 55 15.16 -2.46 -23.19
C ASP A 55 14.33 -3.71 -22.80
N PRO A 56 14.52 -4.87 -23.45
CA PRO A 56 13.74 -6.07 -23.16
C PRO A 56 13.78 -6.57 -21.71
N ILE A 57 14.85 -6.24 -20.97
CA ILE A 57 15.05 -6.63 -19.58
C ILE A 57 14.73 -5.46 -18.64
N ASN A 58 15.36 -4.30 -18.85
CA ASN A 58 15.40 -3.19 -17.92
C ASN A 58 14.68 -1.92 -18.40
N GLY A 59 13.87 -2.02 -19.45
CA GLY A 59 13.12 -0.88 -19.95
C GLY A 59 12.17 -0.29 -18.91
N ASP A 60 11.74 0.94 -19.18
CA ASP A 60 10.81 1.67 -18.36
C ASP A 60 9.42 1.01 -18.34
N ILE A 61 8.76 1.02 -17.19
CA ILE A 61 7.35 0.61 -17.09
C ILE A 61 6.49 1.82 -17.40
N LEU A 62 5.64 1.69 -18.42
CA LEU A 62 4.87 2.78 -18.98
C LEU A 62 3.38 2.49 -18.86
N VAL A 63 2.60 3.56 -18.77
CA VAL A 63 1.13 3.53 -18.79
C VAL A 63 0.65 4.07 -20.13
N TYR A 64 -0.15 3.30 -20.85
CA TYR A 64 -0.77 3.67 -22.11
C TYR A 64 -2.29 3.66 -22.02
N LYS A 65 -2.94 4.54 -22.76
CA LYS A 65 -4.40 4.58 -22.88
C LYS A 65 -4.85 3.83 -24.14
N ARG A 66 -5.62 2.76 -23.95
CA ARG A 66 -6.33 2.02 -25.00
C ARG A 66 -7.82 2.21 -24.79
N GLU A 67 -8.42 3.10 -25.58
CA GLU A 67 -9.84 3.49 -25.43
C GLU A 67 -10.10 3.98 -23.98
N GLU A 68 -10.90 3.25 -23.21
CA GLU A 68 -11.23 3.53 -21.82
C GLU A 68 -10.36 2.75 -20.81
N ASP A 69 -9.42 1.94 -21.29
CA ASP A 69 -8.54 1.12 -20.44
C ASP A 69 -7.12 1.69 -20.38
N LEU A 70 -6.48 1.51 -19.22
CA LEU A 70 -5.08 1.85 -18.99
C LEU A 70 -4.26 0.57 -18.93
N ILE A 71 -3.26 0.47 -19.81
CA ILE A 71 -2.36 -0.68 -19.93
C ILE A 71 -1.01 -0.31 -19.36
N VAL A 72 -0.49 -1.14 -18.45
CA VAL A 72 0.79 -0.93 -17.78
C VAL A 72 1.74 -2.03 -18.22
N HIS A 73 2.74 -1.71 -19.03
CA HIS A 73 3.71 -2.68 -19.57
C HIS A 73 5.12 -2.09 -19.64
N ARG A 74 6.14 -2.94 -19.71
CA ARG A 74 7.53 -2.55 -19.86
C ARG A 74 7.89 -2.24 -21.31
N ALA A 75 8.58 -1.14 -21.56
CA ALA A 75 9.09 -0.76 -22.88
C ALA A 75 10.24 -1.66 -23.31
N ILE A 76 10.05 -2.42 -24.38
CA ILE A 76 11.06 -3.36 -24.90
C ILE A 76 11.80 -2.81 -26.13
N SER A 77 11.17 -1.89 -26.88
CA SER A 77 11.81 -1.17 -27.97
C SER A 77 11.11 0.16 -28.25
N ALA A 78 11.84 1.12 -28.80
CA ALA A 78 11.32 2.41 -29.21
C ALA A 78 11.89 2.78 -30.58
N THR A 79 11.05 3.26 -31.49
CA THR A 79 11.43 3.69 -32.84
C THR A 79 10.84 5.06 -33.13
N TYR A 80 11.70 6.00 -33.52
CA TYR A 80 11.24 7.32 -33.94
C TYR A 80 10.65 7.26 -35.36
N LYS A 81 9.41 7.74 -35.54
CA LYS A 81 8.70 7.73 -36.83
C LYS A 81 8.70 9.09 -37.54
N GLY A 82 9.32 10.12 -36.96
CA GLY A 82 9.27 11.49 -37.49
C GLY A 82 8.13 12.30 -36.88
N SER A 83 8.14 13.62 -37.12
CA SER A 83 7.11 14.56 -36.64
C SER A 83 6.85 14.53 -35.12
N GLY A 84 7.87 14.20 -34.31
CA GLY A 84 7.73 14.11 -32.86
C GLY A 84 7.02 12.85 -32.34
N VAL A 85 6.69 11.90 -33.21
CA VAL A 85 5.98 10.66 -32.83
C VAL A 85 6.96 9.51 -32.68
N TRP A 86 6.89 8.85 -31.52
CA TRP A 86 7.59 7.61 -31.24
C TRP A 86 6.61 6.44 -31.31
N GLN A 87 7.07 5.31 -31.84
CA GLN A 87 6.41 4.02 -31.69
C GLN A 87 7.15 3.21 -30.64
N ILE A 88 6.45 2.83 -29.59
CA ILE A 88 7.03 2.16 -28.43
C ILE A 88 6.36 0.81 -28.31
N THR A 89 7.16 -0.25 -28.40
CA THR A 89 6.70 -1.61 -28.18
C THR A 89 6.87 -1.94 -26.71
N THR A 90 5.81 -2.46 -26.10
CA THR A 90 5.77 -2.80 -24.69
C THR A 90 5.33 -4.24 -24.48
N ARG A 91 5.70 -4.83 -23.35
CA ARG A 91 5.26 -6.17 -22.97
C ARG A 91 5.10 -6.26 -21.45
N GLY A 92 4.12 -7.06 -21.02
CA GLY A 92 3.97 -7.39 -19.60
C GLY A 92 5.12 -8.27 -19.10
N ASP A 93 5.49 -8.10 -17.83
CA ASP A 93 6.59 -8.86 -17.22
C ASP A 93 6.24 -10.34 -16.94
N ARG A 94 4.96 -10.74 -17.03
CA ARG A 94 4.50 -12.11 -16.77
C ARG A 94 5.19 -13.17 -17.63
N TYR A 95 5.48 -12.81 -18.88
CA TYR A 95 6.17 -13.69 -19.81
C TYR A 95 7.40 -12.95 -20.37
N PRO A 96 8.61 -13.48 -20.18
CA PRO A 96 9.82 -12.79 -20.59
C PRO A 96 10.05 -12.83 -22.11
N THR A 97 9.31 -13.67 -22.83
CA THR A 97 9.33 -13.79 -24.29
C THR A 97 7.90 -13.72 -24.83
N GLY A 98 7.78 -13.53 -26.14
CA GLY A 98 6.49 -13.37 -26.82
C GLY A 98 6.30 -11.97 -27.43
N PRO A 99 5.22 -11.79 -28.21
CA PRO A 99 4.97 -10.55 -28.92
C PRO A 99 4.73 -9.40 -27.94
N GLY A 100 5.27 -8.22 -28.25
CA GLY A 100 4.92 -6.98 -27.58
C GLY A 100 3.79 -6.24 -28.32
N GLU A 101 3.11 -5.35 -27.62
CA GLU A 101 2.12 -4.43 -28.18
C GLU A 101 2.79 -3.10 -28.52
N THR A 102 2.58 -2.60 -29.73
CA THR A 102 3.17 -1.33 -30.21
C THR A 102 2.18 -0.20 -30.06
N TRP A 103 2.61 0.88 -29.42
CA TRP A 103 1.79 2.06 -29.14
C TRP A 103 2.43 3.31 -29.72
N PRO A 104 1.65 4.22 -30.32
CA PRO A 104 2.13 5.57 -30.59
C PRO A 104 2.30 6.34 -29.28
N SER A 105 3.30 7.22 -29.22
CA SER A 105 3.58 8.08 -28.06
C SER A 105 2.42 9.03 -27.70
N THR A 106 1.47 9.24 -28.62
CA THR A 106 0.23 10.00 -28.35
C THR A 106 -0.70 9.31 -27.35
N GLN A 107 -0.56 8.00 -27.16
CA GLN A 107 -1.31 7.23 -26.17
C GLN A 107 -0.56 7.08 -24.83
N LEU A 108 0.65 7.60 -24.73
CA LEU A 108 1.45 7.54 -23.51
C LEU A 108 0.84 8.45 -22.44
N VAL A 109 0.54 7.87 -21.28
CA VAL A 109 0.11 8.61 -20.09
C VAL A 109 1.32 9.02 -19.26
N GLY A 110 2.24 8.10 -19.00
CA GLY A 110 3.44 8.37 -18.21
C GLY A 110 4.25 7.12 -17.87
N LYS A 111 5.29 7.31 -17.05
CA LYS A 111 6.20 6.29 -16.54
C LYS A 111 5.87 5.96 -15.09
N VAL A 112 5.87 4.69 -14.74
CA VAL A 112 5.76 4.22 -13.36
C VAL A 112 7.12 4.38 -12.67
N ILE A 113 7.14 5.07 -11.53
CA ILE A 113 8.38 5.38 -10.80
C ILE A 113 8.48 4.68 -9.44
N ALA A 114 7.34 4.26 -8.87
CA ALA A 114 7.30 3.57 -7.59
C ALA A 114 5.95 2.84 -7.42
N ARG A 115 5.88 1.92 -6.44
CA ARG A 115 4.65 1.25 -6.04
C ARG A 115 4.46 1.27 -4.51
N ILE A 116 3.21 1.27 -4.08
CA ILE A 116 2.80 1.13 -2.69
C ILE A 116 1.96 -0.15 -2.58
N PRO A 117 2.47 -1.20 -1.93
CA PRO A 117 1.74 -2.45 -1.78
C PRO A 117 0.43 -2.28 -1.01
N ALA A 118 -0.53 -3.15 -1.29
CA ALA A 118 -1.85 -3.26 -0.64
C ALA A 118 -2.85 -2.12 -0.90
N ILE A 119 -2.42 -0.87 -1.03
CA ILE A 119 -3.32 0.31 -1.04
C ILE A 119 -4.22 0.35 -2.27
N GLY A 120 -3.76 -0.12 -3.43
CA GLY A 120 -4.54 -0.18 -4.66
C GLY A 120 -5.79 -1.07 -4.54
N ASN A 121 -5.85 -1.96 -3.55
CA ASN A 121 -7.05 -2.77 -3.30
C ASN A 121 -8.28 -1.96 -2.89
N ILE A 122 -8.10 -0.78 -2.29
CA ILE A 122 -9.20 0.11 -1.90
C ILE A 122 -9.92 0.66 -3.13
N PRO A 123 -9.25 1.38 -4.06
CA PRO A 123 -9.92 1.85 -5.28
C PRO A 123 -10.40 0.69 -6.18
N LEU A 124 -9.71 -0.45 -6.24
CA LEU A 124 -10.21 -1.62 -6.97
C LEU A 124 -11.54 -2.11 -6.41
N PHE A 125 -11.66 -2.20 -5.08
CA PHE A 125 -12.91 -2.61 -4.44
C PHE A 125 -14.03 -1.61 -4.75
N LEU A 126 -13.74 -0.30 -4.69
CA LEU A 126 -14.71 0.77 -4.92
C LEU A 126 -15.11 0.99 -6.38
N HIS A 127 -14.33 0.50 -7.34
CA HIS A 127 -14.59 0.71 -8.77
C HIS A 127 -15.89 0.02 -9.26
N SER A 128 -16.39 -0.98 -8.54
CA SER A 128 -17.68 -1.61 -8.86
C SER A 128 -18.82 -0.94 -8.08
N GLU A 129 -19.82 -0.41 -8.78
CA GLU A 129 -21.00 0.23 -8.17
C GLU A 129 -21.65 -0.66 -7.11
N LYS A 130 -21.73 -1.98 -7.34
CA LYS A 130 -22.27 -2.97 -6.40
C LYS A 130 -21.51 -2.98 -5.06
N ASN A 131 -20.19 -2.82 -5.09
CA ASN A 131 -19.34 -2.87 -3.89
C ASN A 131 -19.46 -1.61 -3.05
N VAL A 132 -19.76 -0.47 -3.67
CA VAL A 132 -20.05 0.79 -2.95
C VAL A 132 -21.30 0.63 -2.09
N TYR A 133 -22.35 -0.02 -2.61
CA TYR A 133 -23.56 -0.33 -1.81
C TYR A 133 -23.25 -1.25 -0.62
N ILE A 134 -22.42 -2.28 -0.81
CA ILE A 134 -21.99 -3.18 0.27
C ILE A 134 -21.25 -2.40 1.37
N LEU A 135 -20.33 -1.51 1.00
CA LEU A 135 -19.62 -0.66 1.96
C LEU A 135 -20.58 0.25 2.74
N PHE A 136 -21.53 0.89 2.06
CA PHE A 136 -22.55 1.71 2.71
C PHE A 136 -23.39 0.90 3.70
N ILE A 137 -23.83 -0.31 3.33
CA ILE A 137 -24.57 -1.21 4.22
C ILE A 137 -23.72 -1.59 5.44
N ALA A 138 -22.44 -1.94 5.24
CA ALA A 138 -21.53 -2.26 6.33
C ALA A 138 -21.34 -1.08 7.30
N LEU A 139 -21.18 0.14 6.77
CA LEU A 139 -21.09 1.36 7.58
C LEU A 139 -22.38 1.63 8.36
N ILE A 140 -23.54 1.42 7.76
CA ILE A 140 -24.85 1.53 8.44
C ILE A 140 -24.95 0.49 9.56
N ILE A 141 -24.57 -0.77 9.31
CA ILE A 141 -24.58 -1.82 10.33
C ILE A 141 -23.63 -1.47 11.48
N ILE A 142 -22.41 -1.02 11.19
CA ILE A 142 -21.45 -0.58 12.21
C ILE A 142 -22.02 0.60 13.01
N PHE A 143 -22.63 1.57 12.34
CA PHE A 143 -23.27 2.72 12.98
C PHE A 143 -24.43 2.28 13.89
N ILE A 144 -25.28 1.35 13.44
CA ILE A 144 -26.36 0.76 14.23
C ILE A 144 -25.77 0.04 15.45
N ILE A 145 -24.74 -0.79 15.29
CA ILE A 145 -24.09 -1.50 16.40
C ILE A 145 -23.50 -0.52 17.42
N LEU A 146 -22.89 0.58 16.97
CA LEU A 146 -22.36 1.65 17.83
C LEU A 146 -23.47 2.44 18.55
N MET A 147 -24.64 2.58 17.93
CA MET A 147 -25.80 3.26 18.50
C MET A 147 -26.69 2.37 19.35
N LEU A 148 -26.58 1.04 19.23
CA LEU A 148 -27.26 0.13 20.13
C LEU A 148 -26.73 0.38 21.54
N PRO A 149 -27.58 0.85 22.48
CA PRO A 149 -27.19 0.88 23.87
C PRO A 149 -26.90 -0.57 24.22
N PHE A 150 -25.66 -0.89 24.57
CA PHE A 150 -25.33 -2.15 25.23
C PHE A 150 -26.16 -2.19 26.51
N SER A 151 -27.38 -2.71 26.40
CA SER A 151 -28.35 -2.79 27.47
C SER A 151 -27.72 -3.67 28.54
N SER A 152 -27.35 -3.02 29.65
CA SER A 152 -26.71 -3.50 30.88
C SER A 152 -27.46 -4.60 31.64
N LYS A 153 -28.28 -5.42 30.97
CA LYS A 153 -28.99 -6.56 31.60
C LYS A 153 -28.05 -7.73 31.92
N SER A 154 -26.85 -7.77 31.34
CA SER A 154 -25.78 -8.70 31.73
C SER A 154 -24.99 -8.25 32.95
N GLU A 155 -25.04 -6.96 33.32
CA GLU A 155 -24.22 -6.40 34.41
C GLU A 155 -24.67 -6.88 35.80
N GLU A 156 -25.97 -7.15 36.01
CA GLU A 156 -26.50 -7.58 37.31
C GLU A 156 -26.14 -9.04 37.65
N LYS A 157 -25.91 -9.88 36.63
CA LYS A 157 -25.46 -11.28 36.82
C LYS A 157 -23.93 -11.41 36.84
N LEU A 158 -23.20 -10.49 36.20
CA LEU A 158 -21.75 -10.42 36.32
C LEU A 158 -21.30 -9.83 37.66
N SER A 159 -22.00 -8.83 38.22
CA SER A 159 -21.58 -8.17 39.47
C SER A 159 -21.44 -9.13 40.66
N LYS A 160 -22.34 -10.11 40.79
CA LYS A 160 -22.27 -11.15 41.84
C LYS A 160 -21.14 -12.16 41.64
N LYS A 161 -20.66 -12.35 40.40
CA LYS A 161 -19.51 -13.23 40.10
C LYS A 161 -18.19 -12.47 40.22
N GLU A 162 -18.20 -11.17 39.89
CA GLU A 162 -17.07 -10.25 40.03
C GLU A 162 -16.69 -10.00 41.48
N GLU A 163 -17.66 -9.93 42.41
CA GLU A 163 -17.36 -9.71 43.84
C GLU A 163 -16.46 -10.81 44.44
N LYS A 164 -16.54 -12.05 43.93
CA LYS A 164 -15.65 -13.16 44.34
C LYS A 164 -14.29 -13.16 43.65
N THR A 165 -14.15 -12.66 42.42
CA THR A 165 -12.85 -12.51 41.73
C THR A 165 -12.12 -11.21 42.09
N THR A 166 -12.82 -10.24 42.70
CA THR A 166 -12.30 -8.92 43.06
C THR A 166 -11.13 -8.97 44.06
N ASN A 167 -10.97 -10.04 44.84
CA ASN A 167 -9.88 -10.13 45.81
C ASN A 167 -8.50 -10.39 45.16
N GLU A 168 -8.45 -11.03 43.98
CA GLU A 168 -7.20 -11.16 43.20
C GLU A 168 -7.01 -10.02 42.18
N GLN A 169 -8.10 -9.43 41.67
CA GLN A 169 -8.06 -8.33 40.70
C GLN A 169 -7.67 -6.96 41.28
N LYS A 170 -7.66 -6.80 42.60
CA LYS A 170 -7.29 -5.54 43.26
C LYS A 170 -5.87 -5.06 42.95
N HIS A 171 -4.97 -5.96 42.52
CA HIS A 171 -3.58 -5.61 42.19
C HIS A 171 -3.41 -4.99 40.78
N PHE A 172 -4.36 -5.16 39.86
CA PHE A 172 -4.27 -4.65 38.48
C PHE A 172 -5.07 -3.36 38.20
N SER A 173 -5.94 -2.93 39.12
CA SER A 173 -6.85 -1.78 38.91
C SER A 173 -6.19 -0.39 38.96
N LYS A 174 -4.89 -0.31 39.22
CA LYS A 174 -4.12 0.95 39.30
C LYS A 174 -3.31 1.28 38.05
N ILE A 175 -3.48 0.54 36.96
CA ILE A 175 -2.86 0.87 35.67
C ILE A 175 -3.63 2.04 35.04
N SER A 176 -2.96 3.19 34.86
CA SER A 176 -3.55 4.37 34.21
C SER A 176 -4.08 4.00 32.82
N ARG A 177 -5.31 4.41 32.45
CA ARG A 177 -5.87 4.23 31.10
C ARG A 177 -4.91 4.70 30.00
N LYS A 178 -4.10 5.73 30.27
CA LYS A 178 -3.05 6.23 29.35
C LYS A 178 -1.95 5.20 29.11
N LEU A 179 -1.57 4.44 30.15
CA LEU A 179 -0.58 3.37 30.05
C LEU A 179 -1.13 2.19 29.25
N ILE A 180 -2.40 1.81 29.45
CA ILE A 180 -3.07 0.75 28.68
C ILE A 180 -3.07 1.12 27.19
N PHE A 181 -3.53 2.33 26.85
CA PHE A 181 -3.54 2.80 25.46
C PHE A 181 -2.14 2.81 24.83
N TYR A 182 -1.13 3.27 25.58
CA TYR A 182 0.27 3.27 25.13
C TYR A 182 0.77 1.85 24.82
N ILE A 183 0.48 0.87 25.68
CA ILE A 183 0.86 -0.52 25.47
C ILE A 183 0.14 -1.09 24.24
N ILE A 184 -1.17 -0.89 24.12
CA ILE A 184 -1.96 -1.37 22.98
C ILE A 184 -1.41 -0.82 21.67
N LEU A 185 -1.14 0.49 21.60
CA LEU A 185 -0.61 1.11 20.38
C LEU A 185 0.77 0.55 20.00
N ASN A 186 1.66 0.34 20.98
CA ASN A 186 2.96 -0.29 20.74
C ASN A 186 2.80 -1.73 20.22
N VAL A 187 1.90 -2.52 20.83
CA VAL A 187 1.63 -3.90 20.38
C VAL A 187 1.09 -3.91 18.95
N ILE A 188 0.18 -3.00 18.60
CA ILE A 188 -0.34 -2.86 17.24
C ILE A 188 0.78 -2.50 16.25
N LEU A 189 1.60 -1.49 16.58
CA LEU A 189 2.72 -1.08 15.72
C LEU A 189 3.73 -2.22 15.52
N VAL A 190 4.08 -2.94 16.58
CA VAL A 190 4.96 -4.12 16.49
C VAL A 190 4.32 -5.22 15.63
N GLY A 191 3.02 -5.47 15.80
CA GLY A 191 2.27 -6.42 14.95
C GLY A 191 2.29 -6.02 13.47
N LEU A 192 2.12 -4.74 13.16
CA LEU A 192 2.19 -4.21 11.80
C LEU A 192 3.60 -4.31 11.22
N ILE A 193 4.65 -4.08 12.02
CA ILE A 193 6.06 -4.28 11.63
C ILE A 193 6.30 -5.75 11.27
N ILE A 194 5.88 -6.68 12.13
CA ILE A 194 6.03 -8.12 11.91
C ILE A 194 5.27 -8.55 10.65
N PHE A 195 4.02 -8.12 10.50
CA PHE A 195 3.24 -8.42 9.29
C PHE A 195 3.86 -7.82 8.03
N SER A 196 4.40 -6.60 8.09
CA SER A 196 5.05 -5.95 6.95
C SER A 196 6.32 -6.67 6.49
N LEU A 197 6.95 -7.46 7.37
CA LEU A 197 8.13 -8.25 7.06
C LEU A 197 7.78 -9.68 6.61
N TRP A 198 6.94 -10.37 7.37
CA TRP A 198 6.69 -11.82 7.22
C TRP A 198 5.23 -12.19 6.94
N GLY A 199 4.34 -11.21 6.92
CA GLY A 199 2.91 -11.44 6.71
C GLY A 199 2.58 -11.84 5.28
N SER A 200 1.54 -12.65 5.14
CA SER A 200 0.90 -12.93 3.86
C SER A 200 -0.59 -13.06 4.13
N LEU A 201 -1.39 -12.24 3.45
CA LEU A 201 -2.84 -12.20 3.66
C LEU A 201 -3.56 -12.38 2.32
N PRO A 202 -4.05 -13.60 2.01
CA PRO A 202 -4.94 -13.81 0.89
C PRO A 202 -6.35 -13.31 1.23
N PHE A 203 -7.00 -12.64 0.31
CA PHE A 203 -8.38 -12.20 0.45
C PHE A 203 -9.06 -12.06 -0.92
N TRP A 204 -10.39 -12.09 -0.91
CA TRP A 204 -11.17 -11.93 -2.14
C TRP A 204 -11.21 -10.47 -2.57
N GLN A 205 -10.69 -10.17 -3.76
CA GLN A 205 -10.73 -8.85 -4.37
C GLN A 205 -11.73 -8.84 -5.53
N PRO A 206 -12.95 -8.32 -5.34
CA PRO A 206 -13.97 -8.27 -6.39
C PRO A 206 -13.60 -7.35 -7.56
N GLY A 207 -12.72 -6.37 -7.36
CA GLY A 207 -12.26 -5.45 -8.41
C GLY A 207 -11.08 -5.96 -9.24
N ALA A 208 -10.57 -7.16 -8.97
CA ALA A 208 -9.41 -7.72 -9.67
C ALA A 208 -9.87 -8.44 -10.95
N GLY A 209 -9.31 -8.04 -12.09
CA GLY A 209 -9.66 -8.59 -13.40
C GLY A 209 -9.65 -7.54 -14.52
N THR A 210 -9.48 -8.01 -15.75
CA THR A 210 -9.49 -7.17 -16.96
C THR A 210 -10.84 -7.14 -17.68
N ARG A 211 -11.79 -8.01 -17.29
CA ARG A 211 -13.15 -8.04 -17.86
C ARG A 211 -14.05 -7.01 -17.17
N LYS A 212 -15.04 -6.48 -17.90
CA LYS A 212 -16.09 -5.58 -17.37
C LYS A 212 -17.45 -6.29 -17.44
N PRO A 213 -18.16 -6.53 -16.30
CA PRO A 213 -17.70 -6.29 -14.93
C PRO A 213 -16.60 -7.30 -14.50
N PRO A 214 -15.72 -6.94 -13.55
CA PRO A 214 -14.70 -7.85 -13.05
C PRO A 214 -15.34 -9.02 -12.27
N GLU A 215 -14.84 -10.24 -12.50
CA GLU A 215 -15.36 -11.48 -11.88
C GLU A 215 -14.87 -11.67 -10.44
N GLY A 216 -13.91 -10.85 -9.99
CA GLY A 216 -13.25 -10.99 -8.69
C GLY A 216 -12.33 -12.19 -8.61
N ARG A 217 -11.30 -12.11 -7.76
CA ARG A 217 -10.40 -13.25 -7.51
C ARG A 217 -9.71 -13.15 -6.16
N LEU A 218 -9.14 -14.25 -5.71
CA LEU A 218 -8.24 -14.26 -4.57
C LEU A 218 -6.94 -13.53 -4.96
N VAL A 219 -6.57 -12.52 -4.17
CA VAL A 219 -5.31 -11.79 -4.27
C VAL A 219 -4.61 -11.83 -2.91
N THR A 220 -3.30 -11.67 -2.91
CA THR A 220 -2.51 -11.77 -1.68
C THR A 220 -1.75 -10.47 -1.44
N VAL A 221 -1.87 -9.93 -0.23
CA VAL A 221 -0.94 -8.90 0.26
C VAL A 221 0.26 -9.58 0.87
N TYR A 222 1.44 -9.33 0.32
CA TYR A 222 2.71 -9.84 0.83
C TYR A 222 3.40 -8.79 1.72
N GLY A 223 3.99 -9.26 2.81
CA GLY A 223 5.10 -8.58 3.47
C GLY A 223 6.38 -8.71 2.63
N MET A 224 7.43 -8.00 3.03
CA MET A 224 8.66 -7.87 2.24
C MET A 224 9.32 -9.22 1.91
N PHE A 225 9.46 -10.14 2.87
CA PHE A 225 10.10 -11.43 2.60
C PHE A 225 9.20 -12.38 1.79
N PRO A 226 7.89 -12.53 2.09
CA PRO A 226 6.98 -13.28 1.23
C PRO A 226 6.88 -12.76 -0.20
N ASP A 227 7.09 -11.46 -0.44
CA ASP A 227 7.16 -10.88 -1.78
C ASP A 227 8.44 -11.30 -2.51
N VAL A 228 9.57 -11.37 -1.82
CA VAL A 228 10.83 -11.94 -2.35
C VAL A 228 10.63 -13.41 -2.69
N ASP A 229 10.07 -14.20 -1.75
CA ASP A 229 9.78 -15.63 -1.98
C ASP A 229 8.84 -15.81 -3.19
N PHE A 230 7.85 -14.93 -3.35
CA PHE A 230 6.97 -14.94 -4.52
C PHE A 230 7.73 -14.70 -5.82
N HIS A 231 8.71 -13.79 -5.84
CA HIS A 231 9.55 -13.55 -7.02
C HIS A 231 10.41 -14.78 -7.34
N GLU A 232 11.10 -15.36 -6.35
CA GLU A 232 11.96 -16.54 -6.53
C GLU A 232 11.20 -17.76 -7.04
N ASN A 233 9.94 -17.93 -6.61
CA ASN A 233 9.09 -19.03 -7.03
C ASN A 233 8.27 -18.72 -8.30
N PHE A 234 8.43 -17.53 -8.88
CA PHE A 234 7.71 -17.16 -10.10
C PHE A 234 8.34 -17.83 -11.33
N GLN A 235 7.49 -18.20 -12.30
CA GLN A 235 7.98 -18.86 -13.51
C GLN A 235 8.98 -17.97 -14.25
N PHE A 236 10.04 -18.59 -14.79
CA PHE A 236 11.10 -17.94 -15.55
C PHE A 236 12.01 -17.01 -14.75
N VAL A 237 11.85 -16.93 -13.43
CA VAL A 237 12.76 -16.22 -12.55
C VAL A 237 13.84 -17.19 -12.06
N GLY A 238 15.09 -16.72 -12.05
CA GLY A 238 16.21 -17.38 -11.38
C GLY A 238 16.25 -16.98 -9.91
N GLU A 239 17.23 -16.16 -9.53
CA GLU A 239 17.34 -15.60 -8.18
C GLU A 239 16.67 -14.22 -8.06
N ALA A 240 16.19 -13.88 -6.86
CA ALA A 240 15.73 -12.54 -6.50
C ALA A 240 16.71 -11.86 -5.53
N TYR A 241 16.87 -10.55 -5.70
CA TYR A 241 17.79 -9.72 -4.92
C TYR A 241 17.03 -8.57 -4.29
N LEU A 242 17.02 -8.54 -2.96
CA LEU A 242 16.41 -7.47 -2.17
C LEU A 242 17.42 -6.34 -1.92
N SER A 243 17.06 -5.13 -2.33
CA SER A 243 17.78 -3.90 -2.00
C SER A 243 16.93 -3.02 -1.09
N LEU A 244 17.51 -2.52 0.01
CA LEU A 244 16.83 -1.62 0.95
C LEU A 244 17.23 -0.17 0.69
N GLY A 245 16.24 0.71 0.57
CA GLY A 245 16.40 2.17 0.55
C GLY A 245 15.75 2.82 1.76
N PHE A 246 15.76 4.15 1.82
CA PHE A 246 15.01 4.88 2.86
C PHE A 246 13.52 4.93 2.53
N LEU A 247 12.68 4.39 3.42
CA LEU A 247 11.24 4.16 3.25
C LEU A 247 10.87 3.29 2.04
N THR A 248 11.84 2.63 1.42
CA THR A 248 11.62 1.79 0.24
C THR A 248 12.44 0.50 0.31
N TYR A 249 11.99 -0.49 -0.46
CA TYR A 249 12.79 -1.63 -0.87
C TYR A 249 12.57 -1.87 -2.36
N GLN A 250 13.46 -2.61 -3.00
CA GLN A 250 13.36 -2.97 -4.41
C GLN A 250 13.75 -4.44 -4.55
N ILE A 251 12.94 -5.20 -5.29
CA ILE A 251 13.22 -6.59 -5.62
C ILE A 251 13.65 -6.62 -7.08
N ASN A 252 14.91 -6.94 -7.30
CA ASN A 252 15.44 -7.23 -8.63
C ASN A 252 15.47 -8.75 -8.81
N TYR A 253 15.44 -9.24 -10.04
CA TYR A 253 15.44 -10.68 -10.26
C TYR A 253 16.06 -11.08 -11.58
N GLU A 254 16.66 -12.26 -11.62
CA GLU A 254 17.26 -12.81 -12.83
C GLU A 254 16.17 -13.32 -13.77
N VAL A 255 16.22 -12.88 -15.03
CA VAL A 255 15.32 -13.36 -16.09
C VAL A 255 15.98 -13.18 -17.45
N SER A 256 15.86 -14.19 -18.31
CA SER A 256 16.42 -14.16 -19.68
C SER A 256 17.92 -13.85 -19.74
N GLY A 257 18.70 -14.31 -18.76
CA GLY A 257 20.16 -14.14 -18.72
C GLY A 257 20.63 -12.74 -18.31
N GLY A 258 19.74 -11.91 -17.74
CA GLY A 258 20.11 -10.62 -17.15
C GLY A 258 19.32 -10.33 -15.88
N ILE A 259 19.76 -9.31 -15.14
CA ILE A 259 19.07 -8.85 -13.93
C ILE A 259 18.03 -7.81 -14.34
N ARG A 260 16.76 -8.12 -14.11
CA ARG A 260 15.65 -7.18 -14.26
C ARG A 260 15.48 -6.36 -13.01
N GLN A 261 15.43 -5.05 -13.20
CA GLN A 261 15.17 -4.10 -12.13
C GLN A 261 13.67 -4.00 -11.85
N GLY A 262 13.31 -4.27 -10.60
CA GLY A 262 11.97 -3.98 -10.09
C GLY A 262 11.76 -2.49 -9.82
N LEU A 263 10.64 -2.15 -9.20
CA LEU A 263 10.33 -0.77 -8.83
C LEU A 263 10.68 -0.48 -7.36
N PRO A 264 11.09 0.75 -7.03
CA PRO A 264 11.06 1.24 -5.66
C PRO A 264 9.68 1.01 -5.05
N THR A 265 9.64 0.19 -4.00
CA THR A 265 8.43 -0.26 -3.33
C THR A 265 8.40 0.34 -1.94
N PHE A 266 7.30 0.98 -1.56
CA PHE A 266 7.16 1.58 -0.24
C PHE A 266 7.28 0.53 0.87
N SER A 267 8.13 0.80 1.87
CA SER A 267 8.37 -0.11 2.99
C SER A 267 7.46 0.20 4.18
N TRP A 268 6.34 -0.52 4.27
CA TRP A 268 5.46 -0.47 5.46
C TRP A 268 6.20 -0.79 6.76
N PHE A 269 7.18 -1.70 6.69
CA PHE A 269 8.07 -2.02 7.81
C PHE A 269 8.80 -0.78 8.34
N GLN A 270 9.53 -0.07 7.47
CA GLN A 270 10.28 1.12 7.88
C GLN A 270 9.35 2.23 8.35
N PHE A 271 8.21 2.40 7.70
CA PHE A 271 7.20 3.40 8.07
C PHE A 271 6.69 3.19 9.50
N PHE A 272 6.23 1.97 9.83
CA PHE A 272 5.73 1.68 11.18
C PHE A 272 6.84 1.69 12.23
N LEU A 273 8.07 1.29 11.87
CA LEU A 273 9.22 1.39 12.75
C LEU A 273 9.56 2.84 13.10
N ILE A 274 9.57 3.74 12.12
CA ILE A 274 9.81 5.17 12.35
C ILE A 274 8.71 5.77 13.22
N ILE A 275 7.43 5.45 12.96
CA ILE A 275 6.31 5.90 13.80
C ILE A 275 6.50 5.43 15.25
N LEU A 276 6.86 4.16 15.46
CA LEU A 276 7.10 3.59 16.78
C LEU A 276 8.22 4.33 17.52
N ILE A 277 9.35 4.58 16.84
CA ILE A 277 10.49 5.31 17.40
C ILE A 277 10.10 6.74 17.77
N ILE A 278 9.50 7.49 16.83
CA ILE A 278 9.09 8.89 17.06
C ILE A 278 8.10 8.96 18.23
N TYR A 279 7.09 8.08 18.24
CA TYR A 279 6.09 8.04 19.30
C TYR A 279 6.73 7.82 20.68
N ASN A 280 7.66 6.85 20.78
CA ASN A 280 8.32 6.54 22.05
C ASN A 280 9.30 7.64 22.49
N LEU A 281 10.04 8.27 21.56
CA LEU A 281 10.89 9.42 21.86
C LEU A 281 10.09 10.62 22.37
N LEU A 282 8.94 10.93 21.75
CA LEU A 282 8.05 12.00 22.20
C LEU A 282 7.50 11.73 23.61
N LYS A 283 7.17 10.47 23.93
CA LYS A 283 6.73 10.08 25.28
C LYS A 283 7.87 10.22 26.30
N LEU A 284 9.07 9.79 25.96
CA LEU A 284 10.25 9.94 26.80
C LEU A 284 10.57 11.42 27.07
N TYR A 285 10.56 12.27 26.04
CA TYR A 285 10.76 13.71 26.17
C TYR A 285 9.73 14.35 27.14
N ASN A 286 8.45 14.02 26.97
CA ASN A 286 7.39 14.54 27.84
C ASN A 286 7.57 14.06 29.30
N PHE A 287 8.00 12.82 29.50
CA PHE A 287 8.31 12.28 30.83
C PHE A 287 9.49 13.00 31.49
N LEU A 288 10.59 13.22 30.76
CA LEU A 288 11.77 13.94 31.27
C LEU A 288 11.42 15.38 31.63
N LYS A 289 10.68 16.08 30.76
CA LYS A 289 10.22 17.46 31.00
C LYS A 289 9.30 17.56 32.22
N TRP A 290 8.41 16.59 32.42
CA TRP A 290 7.59 16.51 33.63
C TRP A 290 8.45 16.31 34.88
N LYS A 291 9.45 15.43 34.82
CA LYS A 291 10.37 15.17 35.93
C LYS A 291 11.22 16.40 36.30
N GLU A 292 11.67 17.17 35.31
CA GLU A 292 12.38 18.44 35.51
C GLU A 292 11.49 19.48 36.19
N LYS A 293 10.26 19.69 35.69
CA LYS A 293 9.29 20.62 36.31
C LYS A 293 8.96 20.26 37.76
N LYS A 294 8.88 18.96 38.06
CA LYS A 294 8.65 18.47 39.42
C LYS A 294 9.87 18.72 40.34
N ARG A 295 11.09 18.68 39.80
CA ARG A 295 12.33 18.99 40.53
C ARG A 295 12.52 20.49 40.75
N SER A 296 12.06 21.34 39.85
CA SER A 296 12.18 22.80 39.95
C SER A 296 11.14 23.46 40.87
N GLY A 297 10.31 22.70 41.59
CA GLY A 297 9.33 23.24 42.56
C GLY A 297 8.17 24.03 41.95
N SER A 298 8.07 24.12 40.62
CA SER A 298 6.94 24.73 39.93
C SER A 298 5.79 23.73 39.86
N GLU A 299 4.96 23.67 40.90
CA GLU A 299 3.72 22.90 40.91
C GLU A 299 2.80 23.39 39.78
N VAL A 300 2.48 22.51 38.84
CA VAL A 300 1.36 22.72 37.92
C VAL A 300 0.21 21.89 38.46
N ASN A 301 -0.80 22.58 39.00
CA ASN A 301 -2.09 22.01 39.33
C ASN A 301 -2.69 21.34 38.07
N VAL A 302 -2.94 20.04 38.25
CA VAL A 302 -3.74 19.03 37.50
C VAL A 302 -4.15 19.37 36.06
#